data_AF-A0A1S1T9L5-F1
#
_entry.id   AF-A0A1S1T9L5-F1
#
_cell.length_a   1.000
_cell.length_b   1.000
_cell.length_c   1.000
_cell.angle_alpha   90.00
_cell.angle_beta   90.00
_cell.angle_gamma   90.00
#
_symmetry.space_group_name_H-M   'P 1'
#
loop_
_entity.id
_entity.type
_entity.pdbx_description
1 polymer ?
#
loop_
_entity_poly.entity_id
_entity_poly.type
_entity_poly.pdbx_seq_one_letter_code
_entity_poly.pdbx_strand_id
1 'polypeptide(L)' 'MELTNARRLADEYLRLGGHRRVVIDDNQTSVREWESEPHEAAAFWKRHVETLSPECQREVQLFLPTINRA' A
#
# COMPACT_ATOMS: atom_id res chain seq x y z
N MET A 1 -5.53 -16.50 3.42
CA MET A 1 -6.29 -15.40 4.04
C MET A 1 -6.78 -14.52 2.91
N GLU A 2 -7.99 -13.98 3.03
CA GLU A 2 -8.79 -13.55 1.88
C GLU A 2 -8.30 -12.21 1.29
N LEU A 3 -8.07 -12.16 -0.04
CA LEU A 3 -7.78 -10.97 -0.85
C LEU A 3 -8.70 -9.77 -0.56
N THR A 4 -9.90 -10.03 -0.05
CA THR A 4 -10.89 -9.04 0.40
C THR A 4 -10.38 -8.16 1.54
N ASN A 5 -9.55 -8.67 2.46
CA ASN A 5 -9.00 -7.85 3.55
C ASN A 5 -7.90 -6.91 3.05
N ALA A 6 -7.01 -7.41 2.19
CA ALA A 6 -5.95 -6.58 1.60
C ALA A 6 -6.52 -5.41 0.78
N ARG A 7 -7.58 -5.67 0.00
CA ARG A 7 -8.27 -4.63 -0.77
C ARG A 7 -8.94 -3.59 0.12
N ARG A 8 -9.57 -3.99 1.23
CA ARG A 8 -10.17 -3.03 2.19
C ARG A 8 -9.12 -2.12 2.83
N LEU A 9 -7.97 -2.69 3.22
CA LEU A 9 -6.87 -1.91 3.80
C LEU A 9 -6.31 -0.90 2.81
N ALA A 10 -6.14 -1.29 1.55
CA ALA A 10 -5.69 -0.39 0.50
C ALA A 10 -6.71 0.74 0.25
N ASP A 11 -8.01 0.40 0.17
CA ASP A 11 -9.08 1.38 -0.07
C ASP A 11 -9.17 2.42 1.06
N GLU A 12 -9.16 1.97 2.32
CA GLU A 12 -9.14 2.88 3.47
C GLU A 12 -7.85 3.71 3.52
N TYR A 13 -6.69 3.11 3.23
CA TYR A 13 -5.44 3.86 3.16
C TYR A 13 -5.50 4.99 2.10
N LEU A 14 -6.03 4.71 0.90
CA LEU A 14 -6.22 5.71 -0.14
C LEU A 14 -7.26 6.76 0.26
N ARG A 15 -8.33 6.36 0.94
CA ARG A 15 -9.37 7.26 1.45
C ARG A 15 -8.85 8.25 2.49
N LEU A 16 -7.89 7.83 3.31
CA LEU A 16 -7.18 8.69 4.27
C LEU A 16 -6.19 9.67 3.61
N GLY A 17 -6.09 9.65 2.27
CA GLY A 17 -5.14 10.47 1.52
C GLY A 17 -3.77 9.82 1.38
N GLY A 18 -3.68 8.49 1.43
CA GLY A 18 -2.45 7.77 1.21
C GLY A 18 -1.87 8.01 -0.18
N HIS A 19 -0.64 8.55 -0.25
CA HIS A 19 0.05 8.85 -1.51
C HIS A 19 1.19 7.88 -1.82
N ARG A 20 1.33 6.78 -1.06
CA ARG A 20 2.28 5.71 -1.36
C ARG A 20 1.99 5.12 -2.72
N ARG A 21 3.05 4.96 -3.51
CA ARG A 21 2.96 4.32 -4.81
C ARG A 21 3.87 3.12 -4.89
N VAL A 22 3.41 2.12 -5.62
CA VAL A 22 4.13 0.87 -5.78
C VAL A 22 4.92 0.91 -7.07
N VAL A 23 6.21 0.64 -6.92
CA VAL A 23 7.13 0.42 -8.01
C VAL A 23 7.22 -1.08 -8.18
N ILE A 24 6.68 -1.57 -9.29
CA ILE A 24 6.86 -2.94 -9.74
C ILE A 24 7.99 -2.91 -10.76
N ASP A 25 9.14 -3.48 -10.38
CA ASP A 25 10.28 -3.73 -11.24
C ASP A 25 10.34 -5.23 -11.57
N ASP A 26 11.07 -5.61 -12.63
CA ASP A 26 11.12 -6.96 -13.22
C ASP A 26 11.27 -8.08 -12.17
N ASN A 27 12.00 -7.81 -11.07
CA ASN A 27 12.20 -8.77 -10.00
C ASN A 27 11.78 -8.30 -8.59
N GLN A 28 11.33 -7.05 -8.39
CA GLN A 28 11.07 -6.52 -7.04
C GLN A 28 9.88 -5.54 -6.98
N THR A 29 9.06 -5.69 -5.94
CA THR A 29 8.01 -4.73 -5.59
C THR A 29 8.49 -3.87 -4.42
N SER A 30 8.57 -2.56 -4.63
CA SER A 30 8.96 -1.59 -3.60
C SER A 30 7.91 -0.50 -3.47
N VAL A 31 7.46 -0.24 -2.25
CA VAL A 31 6.66 0.97 -1.95
C VAL A 31 7.61 2.13 -1.77
N ARG A 32 7.33 3.24 -2.45
CA ARG A 32 7.99 4.51 -2.17
C ARG A 32 6.93 5.55 -1.81
N GLU A 33 7.22 6.36 -0.81
CA GLU A 33 6.46 7.56 -0.46
C GLU A 33 6.90 8.66 -1.43
N TRP A 34 6.00 9.07 -2.33
CA TRP A 34 6.31 10.07 -3.37
C TRP A 34 5.90 11.48 -2.99
N GLU A 35 4.95 11.60 -2.08
CA GLU A 35 4.39 12.86 -1.60
C GLU A 35 4.21 12.77 -0.09
N SER A 36 4.18 13.93 0.60
CA SER A 36 3.86 13.97 2.02
C SER A 36 2.43 13.48 2.21
N GLU A 37 2.28 12.24 2.67
CA GLU A 37 0.98 11.70 3.03
C GLU A 37 0.49 12.29 4.36
N PRO A 38 -0.83 12.35 4.57
CA PRO A 38 -1.40 12.76 5.85
C PRO A 38 -0.91 11.84 6.97
N HIS A 39 -0.70 12.43 8.16
CA HIS A 39 -0.27 11.69 9.34
C HIS A 39 -1.21 10.52 9.68
N GLU A 40 -2.49 10.67 9.34
CA GLU A 40 -3.53 9.65 9.52
C GLU A 40 -3.32 8.43 8.61
N ALA A 41 -2.98 8.65 7.33
CA ALA A 41 -2.66 7.58 6.38
C ALA A 41 -1.37 6.83 6.78
N ALA A 42 -0.32 7.57 7.16
CA ALA A 42 0.94 6.97 7.60
C ALA A 42 0.75 6.15 8.89
N ALA A 43 -0.03 6.66 9.84
CA ALA A 43 -0.34 5.95 11.08
C ALA A 43 -1.17 4.69 10.81
N PHE A 44 -2.16 4.76 9.91
CA PHE A 44 -2.95 3.60 9.49
C PHE A 44 -2.06 2.52 8.87
N TRP A 45 -1.17 2.90 7.95
CA TRP A 45 -0.25 1.94 7.33
C TRP A 45 0.62 1.22 8.37
N LYS A 46 1.23 1.97 9.29
CA LYS A 46 2.07 1.42 10.37
C LYS A 46 1.32 0.45 11.27
N ARG A 47 0.04 0.75 11.56
CA ARG A 47 -0.79 -0.05 12.49
C ARG A 47 -1.44 -1.27 11.87
N HIS A 48 -1.79 -1.21 10.59
CA HIS A 48 -2.61 -2.24 9.94
C HIS A 48 -1.90 -2.97 8.83
N VAL A 49 -0.95 -2.34 8.13
CA VAL A 49 -0.26 -2.93 6.99
C VAL A 49 1.11 -3.44 7.42
N GLU A 50 1.93 -2.64 8.11
CA GLU A 50 3.25 -3.07 8.62
C GLU A 50 3.18 -4.22 9.62
N THR A 51 2.05 -4.39 10.32
CA THR A 51 1.83 -5.50 11.25
C THR A 51 1.51 -6.83 10.56
N LEU A 52 1.22 -6.82 9.25
CA LEU A 52 0.89 -8.03 8.49
C LEU A 52 2.15 -8.76 8.03
N SER A 53 2.00 -10.04 7.71
CA SER A 53 3.04 -10.82 7.04
C SER A 53 3.42 -10.20 5.69
N PRO A 54 4.69 -10.34 5.24
CA PRO A 54 5.17 -9.76 3.98
C PRO A 54 4.38 -10.20 2.74
N GLU A 55 3.70 -11.34 2.78
CA GLU A 55 2.78 -11.79 1.72
C GLU A 55 1.52 -10.91 1.66
N CYS A 56 0.84 -10.71 2.78
CA CYS A 56 -0.34 -9.85 2.85
C CYS A 56 0.00 -8.37 2.65
N GLN A 57 1.18 -7.92 3.11
CA GLN A 57 1.68 -6.59 2.79
C GLN A 57 1.80 -6.41 1.27
N ARG A 58 2.35 -7.39 0.56
CA ARG A 58 2.44 -7.35 -0.91
C ARG A 58 1.05 -7.33 -1.56
N GLU A 59 0.09 -8.10 -1.05
CA GLU A 59 -1.29 -8.04 -1.54
C GLU A 59 -1.88 -6.62 -1.41
N VAL A 60 -1.72 -5.96 -0.25
CA VAL A 60 -2.17 -4.57 -0.06
C VAL A 60 -1.49 -3.63 -1.06
N GLN A 61 -0.18 -3.78 -1.25
CA GLN A 61 0.60 -2.99 -2.20
C GLN A 61 0.11 -3.17 -3.65
N LEU A 62 -0.28 -4.37 -4.06
CA LEU A 62 -0.81 -4.62 -5.41
C LEU A 62 -2.11 -3.86 -5.70
N PHE A 63 -2.84 -3.42 -4.68
CA PHE A 63 -4.05 -2.60 -4.83
C PHE A 63 -3.77 -1.09 -4.83
N LEU A 64 -2.55 -0.65 -4.51
CA LEU A 64 -2.16 0.75 -4.57
C LEU A 64 -1.86 1.20 -6.00
N PRO A 65 -1.98 2.50 -6.31
CA PRO A 65 -1.59 3.03 -7.61
C PRO A 65 -0.10 2.78 -7.88
N THR A 66 0.18 2.17 -9.03
CA THR A 66 1.55 1.92 -9.50
C THR A 66 2.07 3.12 -10.29
N ILE A 67 3.40 3.31 -10.28
CA ILE A 67 4.06 4.36 -11.08
C ILE A 67 4.42 3.91 -12.48
N ASN A 68 4.47 2.59 -12.70
CA ASN A 68 4.80 2.06 -14.01
C ASN A 68 3.64 2.36 -14.97
N ARG A 69 3.83 3.45 -15.71
CA ARG A 69 2.97 3.99 -16.75
C ARG A 69 2.91 2.96 -17.87
N ALA A 70 1.71 2.44 -18.16
CA ALA A 70 1.44 1.88 -19.48
C ALA A 70 1.54 2.98 -20.54
#